data_AF-A0A7C1XR99-F1
#
_entry.id   AF-A0A7C1XR99-F1
#
_cell.length_a   1.000
_cell.length_b   1.000
_cell.length_c   1.000
_cell.angle_alpha   90.00
_cell.angle_beta   90.00
_cell.angle_gamma   90.00
#
_symmetry.space_group_name_H-M   'P 1'
#
loop_
_entity.id
_entity.type
_entity.pdbx_description
1 polymer ?
#
loop_
_entity_poly.entity_id
_entity_poly.type
_entity_poly.pdbx_seq_one_letter_code
_entity_poly.pdbx_strand_id
1 'polypeptide(L)'
;MKKDSWIRTYWPGFLLLPAAGILGFWPGQLVASVVLVVWTGLWLMHLRLLTRQRARCEVQADEQRYFSARMREDFQQLMQRSAEEMERQFDHLERELLQVQNLQGDAISGLMQSFSGLESQSREQETLTRSLVARVADNTGDNSGISTLASEAADLVQMFVESIIAMRDGSVEMVDVFIEMKGQISTVEKMLGEIDGISSQTNLLALNAAIEAARAGEAGRGFAVVADEVRALSLRSNEFSSQIRTEYAKTRNSMDQASVIVARMASRDMEMTLNSKDRVAELMQEVTNINTGMADQLREVSDMSEEIGQNVAIAVRSLQFEDMTRQLVDHMRKRLQAFHEFLDTVDGLHLSLLSADSAGVERQLQEQIAQLHVNFDESVEMLEKSPIHQHNMDESEVELF
;
A
#
# COMPACT_ATOMS: atom_id res chain seq x y z
N MET A 1 0.41 -38.91 85.34
CA MET A 1 -0.09 -38.24 86.56
C MET A 1 -1.56 -38.56 86.94
N LYS A 2 -2.21 -39.63 86.42
CA LYS A 2 -3.60 -40.01 86.81
C LYS A 2 -3.70 -40.88 88.08
N LYS A 3 -2.60 -41.43 88.60
CA LYS A 3 -2.60 -42.39 89.73
C LYS A 3 -2.83 -41.74 91.11
N ASP A 4 -2.39 -40.50 91.33
CA ASP A 4 -2.51 -39.82 92.64
C ASP A 4 -3.91 -39.27 92.95
N SER A 5 -4.75 -39.07 91.94
CA SER A 5 -6.12 -38.56 92.17
C SER A 5 -7.01 -39.57 92.87
N TRP A 6 -6.82 -40.87 92.64
CA TRP A 6 -7.72 -41.89 93.20
C TRP A 6 -7.55 -41.97 94.72
N ILE A 7 -6.30 -41.96 95.19
CA ILE A 7 -5.98 -42.00 96.63
C ILE A 7 -6.56 -40.78 97.35
N ARG A 8 -6.39 -39.55 96.82
CA ARG A 8 -6.95 -38.33 97.46
C ARG A 8 -8.48 -38.27 97.48
N THR A 9 -9.15 -38.86 96.49
CA THR A 9 -10.63 -38.78 96.37
C THR A 9 -11.30 -39.79 97.32
N TYR A 10 -10.72 -40.97 97.51
CA TYR A 10 -11.34 -42.08 98.24
C TYR A 10 -10.80 -42.30 99.68
N TRP A 11 -9.69 -41.66 100.06
CA TRP A 11 -9.10 -41.75 101.42
C TRP A 11 -10.08 -41.48 102.60
N PRO A 12 -11.03 -40.52 102.53
CA PRO A 12 -11.96 -40.27 103.64
C PRO A 12 -12.89 -41.45 103.92
N GLY A 13 -13.25 -42.24 102.90
CA GLY A 13 -14.10 -43.42 103.06
C GLY A 13 -13.40 -44.59 103.75
N PHE A 14 -12.08 -44.69 103.60
CA PHE A 14 -11.27 -45.76 104.22
C PHE A 14 -11.11 -45.56 105.75
N LEU A 15 -11.24 -44.33 106.25
CA LEU A 15 -11.20 -43.98 107.67
C LEU A 15 -12.51 -44.28 108.43
N LEU A 16 -13.60 -44.65 107.73
CA LEU A 16 -14.87 -45.01 108.36
C LEU A 16 -14.93 -46.47 108.85
N LEU A 17 -14.06 -47.34 108.34
CA LEU A 17 -14.02 -48.77 108.69
C LEU A 17 -13.51 -49.06 110.13
N PRO A 18 -12.59 -48.30 110.74
CA PRO A 18 -12.22 -48.50 112.14
C PRO A 18 -13.17 -47.82 113.15
N ALA A 19 -13.93 -46.79 112.74
CA ALA A 19 -14.77 -46.00 113.63
C ALA A 19 -16.06 -46.71 114.06
N ALA A 20 -16.56 -47.66 113.26
CA ALA A 20 -17.73 -48.47 113.60
C ALA A 20 -17.43 -49.57 114.65
N GLY A 21 -16.16 -49.91 114.87
CA GLY A 21 -15.75 -51.02 115.74
C GLY A 21 -15.52 -50.69 117.22
N ILE A 22 -15.51 -49.40 117.62
CA ILE A 22 -15.10 -48.98 118.98
C ILE A 22 -16.27 -48.40 119.82
N LEU A 23 -17.48 -48.27 119.28
CA LEU A 23 -18.65 -47.72 119.98
C LEU A 23 -19.49 -48.78 120.74
N GLY A 24 -18.78 -49.67 121.43
CA GLY A 24 -19.35 -50.78 122.19
C GLY A 24 -19.48 -50.56 123.70
N PHE A 25 -19.37 -49.33 124.24
CA PHE A 25 -19.71 -49.05 125.65
C PHE A 25 -19.66 -47.53 125.95
N TRP A 26 -20.63 -46.72 125.52
CA TRP A 26 -20.82 -45.32 126.01
C TRP A 26 -22.23 -44.79 125.63
N PRO A 27 -22.88 -43.93 126.43
CA PRO A 27 -24.31 -43.60 126.28
C PRO A 27 -24.65 -42.56 125.17
N GLY A 28 -23.86 -42.51 124.09
CA GLY A 28 -23.97 -41.50 123.01
C GLY A 28 -24.26 -42.05 121.58
N GLN A 29 -24.77 -43.28 121.45
CA GLN A 29 -24.89 -43.98 120.14
C GLN A 29 -25.77 -43.27 119.09
N LEU A 30 -26.78 -42.50 119.49
CA LEU A 30 -27.63 -41.75 118.54
C LEU A 30 -26.88 -40.59 117.89
N VAL A 31 -25.97 -39.91 118.60
CA VAL A 31 -25.23 -38.77 118.05
C VAL A 31 -24.17 -39.25 117.06
N ALA A 32 -23.47 -40.35 117.37
CA ALA A 32 -22.43 -40.89 116.49
C ALA A 32 -23.00 -41.43 115.16
N SER A 33 -24.15 -42.11 115.20
CA SER A 33 -24.83 -42.60 113.99
C SER A 33 -25.35 -41.46 113.11
N VAL A 34 -25.91 -40.40 113.69
CA VAL A 34 -26.34 -39.21 112.95
C VAL A 34 -25.16 -38.48 112.31
N VAL A 35 -24.04 -38.31 113.03
CA VAL A 35 -22.83 -37.68 112.48
C VAL A 35 -22.27 -38.48 111.31
N LEU A 36 -22.26 -39.82 111.42
CA LEU A 36 -21.76 -40.69 110.35
C LEU A 36 -22.64 -40.64 109.10
N VAL A 37 -23.97 -40.57 109.26
CA VAL A 37 -24.93 -40.40 108.15
C VAL A 37 -24.80 -39.02 107.49
N VAL A 38 -24.66 -37.95 108.27
CA VAL A 38 -24.46 -36.60 107.73
C VAL A 38 -23.13 -36.48 107.00
N TRP A 39 -22.06 -37.06 107.55
CA TRP A 39 -20.72 -37.00 106.97
C TRP A 39 -20.61 -37.84 105.69
N THR A 40 -21.21 -39.03 105.66
CA THR A 40 -21.33 -39.84 104.44
C THR A 40 -22.21 -39.17 103.39
N GLY A 41 -23.29 -38.50 103.78
CA GLY A 41 -24.13 -37.68 102.90
C GLY A 41 -23.38 -36.51 102.28
N LEU A 42 -22.62 -35.75 103.08
CA LEU A 42 -21.77 -34.65 102.61
C LEU A 42 -20.64 -35.14 101.68
N TRP A 43 -20.02 -36.28 102.01
CA TRP A 43 -19.00 -36.89 101.16
C TRP A 43 -19.55 -37.36 99.81
N LEU A 44 -20.72 -38.01 99.80
CA LEU A 44 -21.43 -38.39 98.57
C LEU A 44 -21.86 -37.18 97.73
N MET A 45 -22.29 -36.09 98.37
CA MET A 45 -22.62 -34.82 97.69
C MET A 45 -21.38 -34.18 97.06
N HIS A 46 -20.25 -34.17 97.76
CA HIS A 46 -18.97 -33.67 97.25
C HIS A 46 -18.45 -34.52 96.08
N LEU A 47 -18.56 -35.84 96.16
CA LEU A 47 -18.26 -36.76 95.04
C LEU A 47 -19.18 -36.50 93.82
N ARG A 48 -20.47 -36.26 94.03
CA ARG A 48 -21.42 -35.89 92.96
C ARG A 48 -21.11 -34.52 92.33
N LEU A 49 -20.67 -33.55 93.13
CA LEU A 49 -20.25 -32.23 92.63
C LEU A 49 -18.96 -32.32 91.81
N LEU A 50 -17.95 -33.05 92.30
CA LEU A 50 -16.70 -33.27 91.59
C LEU A 50 -16.89 -34.06 90.29
N THR A 51 -17.74 -35.08 90.29
CA THR A 51 -18.05 -35.85 89.07
C THR A 51 -18.84 -35.01 88.06
N ARG A 52 -19.78 -34.17 88.50
CA ARG A 52 -20.46 -33.20 87.62
C ARG A 52 -19.53 -32.14 87.07
N GLN A 53 -18.61 -31.61 87.88
CA GLN A 53 -17.60 -30.65 87.41
C GLN A 53 -16.64 -31.31 86.41
N ARG A 54 -16.18 -32.52 86.69
CA ARG A 54 -15.34 -33.29 85.75
C ARG A 54 -16.08 -33.59 84.45
N ALA A 55 -17.34 -34.04 84.52
CA ALA A 55 -18.15 -34.29 83.32
C ALA A 55 -18.38 -33.00 82.52
N ARG A 56 -18.57 -31.84 83.16
CA ARG A 56 -18.66 -30.55 82.46
C ARG A 56 -17.33 -30.16 81.81
N CYS A 57 -16.21 -30.30 82.50
CA CYS A 57 -14.89 -30.03 81.92
C CYS A 57 -14.54 -31.01 80.78
N GLU A 58 -14.98 -32.27 80.87
CA GLU A 58 -14.74 -33.30 79.86
C GLU A 58 -15.61 -33.07 78.62
N VAL A 59 -16.89 -32.74 78.78
CA VAL A 59 -17.78 -32.31 77.69
C VAL A 59 -17.27 -31.03 77.03
N GLN A 60 -16.87 -30.02 77.80
CA GLN A 60 -16.34 -28.77 77.26
C GLN A 60 -14.99 -28.98 76.55
N ALA A 61 -14.13 -29.88 77.05
CA ALA A 61 -12.87 -30.23 76.39
C ALA A 61 -13.07 -31.07 75.11
N ASP A 62 -14.08 -31.94 75.06
CA ASP A 62 -14.42 -32.72 73.86
C ASP A 62 -15.11 -31.85 72.80
N GLU A 63 -15.97 -30.91 73.20
CA GLU A 63 -16.62 -29.93 72.32
C GLU A 63 -15.57 -28.99 71.69
N GLN A 64 -14.62 -28.49 72.49
CA GLN A 64 -13.49 -27.67 72.01
C GLN A 64 -12.54 -28.46 71.09
N ARG A 65 -12.30 -29.75 71.37
CA ARG A 65 -11.51 -30.63 70.48
C ARG A 65 -12.22 -30.88 69.16
N TYR A 66 -13.51 -31.20 69.18
CA TYR A 66 -14.33 -31.43 67.99
C TYR A 66 -14.38 -30.18 67.11
N PHE A 67 -14.61 -29.01 67.71
CA PHE A 67 -14.59 -27.73 67.01
C PHE A 67 -13.22 -27.43 66.39
N SER A 68 -12.13 -27.59 67.14
CA SER A 68 -10.76 -27.37 66.63
C SER A 68 -10.36 -28.34 65.51
N ALA A 69 -10.97 -29.54 65.47
CA ALA A 69 -10.76 -30.52 64.41
C ALA A 69 -11.56 -30.14 63.16
N ARG A 70 -12.83 -29.74 63.31
CA ARG A 70 -13.68 -29.27 62.22
C ARG A 70 -13.11 -28.02 61.53
N MET A 71 -12.66 -27.04 62.31
CA MET A 71 -12.04 -25.83 61.79
C MET A 71 -10.73 -26.10 61.03
N ARG A 72 -9.94 -27.08 61.50
CA ARG A 72 -8.75 -27.53 60.77
C ARG A 72 -9.09 -28.21 59.46
N GLU A 73 -10.16 -29.01 59.43
CA GLU A 73 -10.65 -29.67 58.22
C GLU A 73 -11.18 -28.65 57.21
N ASP A 74 -12.00 -27.69 57.64
CA ASP A 74 -12.53 -26.61 56.78
C ASP A 74 -11.40 -25.71 56.24
N PHE A 75 -10.40 -25.39 57.07
CA PHE A 75 -9.20 -24.66 56.62
C PHE A 75 -8.37 -25.48 55.63
N GLN A 76 -8.17 -26.78 55.86
CA GLN A 76 -7.46 -27.66 54.94
C GLN A 76 -8.16 -27.77 53.57
N GLN A 77 -9.49 -27.88 53.56
CA GLN A 77 -10.27 -27.90 52.32
C GLN A 77 -10.17 -26.58 51.56
N LEU A 78 -10.26 -25.45 52.27
CA LEU A 78 -10.07 -24.13 51.68
C LEU A 78 -8.66 -23.98 51.08
N MET A 79 -7.63 -24.39 51.81
CA MET A 79 -6.25 -24.35 51.32
C MET A 79 -6.04 -25.24 50.09
N GLN A 80 -6.65 -26.43 50.04
CA GLN A 80 -6.57 -27.29 48.87
C GLN A 80 -7.26 -26.67 47.66
N ARG A 81 -8.49 -26.17 47.82
CA ARG A 81 -9.24 -25.50 46.75
C ARG A 81 -8.53 -24.25 46.25
N SER A 82 -7.91 -23.52 47.17
CA SER A 82 -7.11 -22.33 46.87
C SER A 82 -5.83 -22.66 46.12
N ALA A 83 -5.17 -23.77 46.45
CA ALA A 83 -3.99 -24.26 45.73
C ALA A 83 -4.35 -24.70 44.30
N GLU A 84 -5.46 -25.42 44.11
CA GLU A 84 -5.95 -25.85 42.80
C GLU A 84 -6.34 -24.66 41.90
N GLU A 85 -6.91 -23.61 42.48
CA GLU A 85 -7.19 -22.37 41.74
C GLU A 85 -5.92 -21.59 41.46
N MET A 86 -5.02 -21.46 42.43
CA MET A 86 -3.72 -20.81 42.26
C MET A 86 -2.94 -21.43 41.09
N GLU A 87 -2.92 -22.76 40.98
CA GLU A 87 -2.34 -23.47 39.84
C GLU A 87 -3.03 -23.06 38.52
N ARG A 88 -4.36 -23.04 38.48
CA ARG A 88 -5.12 -22.57 37.30
C ARG A 88 -4.83 -21.11 36.94
N GLN A 89 -4.68 -20.24 37.93
CA GLN A 89 -4.37 -18.82 37.72
C GLN A 89 -2.94 -18.64 37.19
N PHE A 90 -1.97 -19.43 37.66
CA PHE A 90 -0.62 -19.46 37.10
C PHE A 90 -0.61 -19.96 35.65
N ASP A 91 -1.38 -21.02 35.33
CA ASP A 91 -1.54 -21.49 33.95
C ASP A 91 -2.18 -20.43 33.03
N HIS A 92 -3.07 -19.58 33.57
CA HIS A 92 -3.63 -18.44 32.84
C HIS A 92 -2.58 -17.33 32.61
N LEU A 93 -1.80 -16.98 33.64
CA LEU A 93 -0.70 -16.01 33.50
C LEU A 93 0.33 -16.47 32.49
N GLU A 94 0.73 -17.75 32.52
CA GLU A 94 1.70 -18.29 31.57
C GLU A 94 1.18 -18.20 30.13
N ARG A 95 -0.11 -18.51 29.91
CA ARG A 95 -0.76 -18.35 28.60
C ARG A 95 -0.83 -16.89 28.15
N GLU A 96 -1.22 -15.96 29.02
CA GLU A 96 -1.27 -14.52 28.71
C GLU A 96 0.15 -13.98 28.39
N LEU A 97 1.18 -14.46 29.11
CA LEU A 97 2.57 -14.07 28.89
C LEU A 97 3.09 -14.60 27.55
N LEU A 98 2.79 -15.86 27.21
CA LEU A 98 3.08 -16.42 25.89
C LEU A 98 2.34 -15.66 24.77
N GLN A 99 1.09 -15.26 25.01
CA GLN A 99 0.33 -14.45 24.04
C GLN A 99 0.98 -13.09 23.81
N VAL A 100 1.45 -12.41 24.86
CA VAL A 100 2.22 -11.15 24.72
C VAL A 100 3.49 -11.36 23.91
N GLN A 101 4.25 -12.43 24.19
CA GLN A 101 5.48 -12.73 23.43
C GLN A 101 5.20 -12.98 21.95
N ASN A 102 4.13 -13.71 21.64
CA ASN A 102 3.73 -13.97 20.25
C ASN A 102 3.27 -12.70 19.54
N LEU A 103 2.38 -11.91 20.15
CA LEU A 103 1.93 -10.63 19.60
C LEU A 103 3.10 -9.68 19.32
N GLN A 104 4.06 -9.60 20.24
CA GLN A 104 5.27 -8.79 20.06
C GLN A 104 6.14 -9.33 18.93
N GLY A 105 6.34 -10.65 18.83
CA GLY A 105 7.09 -11.28 17.75
C GLY A 105 6.47 -11.00 16.38
N ASP A 106 5.17 -11.25 16.24
CA ASP A 106 4.42 -11.04 15.00
C ASP A 106 4.44 -9.56 14.58
N ALA A 107 4.26 -8.63 15.53
CA ALA A 107 4.31 -7.20 15.26
C ALA A 107 5.69 -6.73 14.81
N ILE A 108 6.76 -7.19 15.46
CA ILE A 108 8.14 -6.85 15.06
C ILE A 108 8.43 -7.39 13.67
N SER A 109 8.04 -8.64 13.38
CA SER A 109 8.20 -9.24 12.05
C SER A 109 7.41 -8.47 10.99
N GLY A 110 6.16 -8.12 11.25
CA GLY A 110 5.32 -7.33 10.35
C GLY A 110 5.89 -5.92 10.09
N LEU A 111 6.36 -5.23 11.13
CA LEU A 111 7.00 -3.92 11.00
C LEU A 111 8.31 -4.01 10.21
N MET A 112 9.15 -5.00 10.49
CA MET A 112 10.41 -5.20 9.76
C MET A 112 10.16 -5.45 8.28
N GLN A 113 9.20 -6.33 7.95
CA GLN A 113 8.84 -6.62 6.57
C GLN A 113 8.31 -5.37 5.87
N SER A 114 7.39 -4.65 6.50
CA SER A 114 6.83 -3.41 5.97
C SER A 114 7.91 -2.34 5.75
N PHE A 115 8.74 -2.04 6.75
CA PHE A 115 9.78 -1.01 6.60
C PHE A 115 10.83 -1.38 5.55
N SER A 116 11.21 -2.67 5.46
CA SER A 116 12.11 -3.13 4.40
C SER A 116 11.48 -3.02 3.02
N GLY A 117 10.18 -3.35 2.89
CA GLY A 117 9.42 -3.20 1.66
C GLY A 117 9.31 -1.74 1.23
N LEU A 118 8.93 -0.86 2.17
CA LEU A 118 8.86 0.59 1.99
C LEU A 118 10.21 1.17 1.56
N GLU A 119 11.32 0.77 2.20
CA GLU A 119 12.64 1.24 1.82
C GLU A 119 12.99 0.83 0.38
N SER A 120 12.81 -0.44 0.04
CA SER A 120 13.14 -0.97 -1.28
C SER A 120 12.29 -0.32 -2.38
N GLN A 121 10.97 -0.33 -2.21
CA GLN A 121 10.02 0.24 -3.18
C GLN A 121 10.19 1.75 -3.30
N SER A 122 10.41 2.47 -2.20
CA SER A 122 10.62 3.93 -2.26
C SER A 122 11.90 4.29 -3.02
N ARG A 123 13.00 3.54 -2.84
CA ARG A 123 14.24 3.76 -3.60
C ARG A 123 14.06 3.48 -5.09
N GLU A 124 13.34 2.42 -5.43
CA GLU A 124 13.08 2.06 -6.82
C GLU A 124 12.14 3.06 -7.49
N GLN A 125 11.06 3.46 -6.81
CA GLN A 125 10.15 4.52 -7.23
C GLN A 125 10.89 5.85 -7.42
N GLU A 126 11.80 6.22 -6.52
CA GLU A 126 12.62 7.42 -6.66
C GLU A 126 13.51 7.35 -7.91
N THR A 127 14.12 6.19 -8.17
CA THR A 127 14.97 5.95 -9.35
C THR A 127 14.17 6.07 -10.64
N LEU A 128 13.00 5.42 -10.71
CA LEU A 128 12.09 5.50 -11.85
C LEU A 128 11.60 6.93 -12.06
N THR A 129 11.18 7.62 -11.00
CA THR A 129 10.71 9.01 -11.06
C THR A 129 11.80 9.95 -11.53
N ARG A 130 13.04 9.80 -11.05
CA ARG A 130 14.18 10.58 -11.56
C ARG A 130 14.44 10.31 -13.03
N SER A 131 14.34 9.05 -13.47
CA SER A 131 14.52 8.68 -14.88
C SER A 131 13.42 9.28 -15.77
N LEU A 132 12.17 9.28 -15.29
CA LEU A 132 11.01 9.92 -15.92
C LEU A 132 11.23 11.43 -16.03
N VAL A 133 11.59 12.10 -14.93
CA VAL A 133 11.85 13.54 -14.91
C VAL A 133 13.01 13.90 -15.82
N ALA A 134 14.09 13.11 -15.84
CA ALA A 134 15.22 13.35 -16.75
C ALA A 134 14.81 13.18 -18.22
N ARG A 135 14.04 12.13 -18.55
CA ARG A 135 13.52 11.91 -19.91
C ARG A 135 12.55 13.00 -20.35
N VAL A 136 11.72 13.51 -19.44
CA VAL A 136 10.81 14.63 -19.70
C VAL A 136 11.60 15.93 -19.83
N ALA A 137 12.61 16.17 -19.00
CA ALA A 137 13.43 17.38 -19.09
C ALA A 137 14.30 17.42 -20.36
N ASP A 138 14.88 16.29 -20.76
CA ASP A 138 15.69 16.18 -21.99
C ASP A 138 14.82 16.28 -23.24
N ASN A 139 13.58 15.79 -23.21
CA ASN A 139 12.70 15.79 -24.38
C ASN A 139 11.77 17.00 -24.47
N THR A 140 11.44 17.69 -23.37
CA THR A 140 10.30 18.61 -23.36
C THR A 140 10.43 19.78 -22.39
N GLY A 141 10.40 20.99 -22.95
CA GLY A 141 9.79 22.14 -22.29
C GLY A 141 8.25 22.05 -22.19
N ASP A 142 7.57 21.11 -22.86
CA ASP A 142 6.12 20.84 -22.73
C ASP A 142 5.70 19.53 -23.44
N ASN A 143 5.45 18.44 -22.69
CA ASN A 143 5.23 17.10 -23.24
C ASN A 143 3.81 16.85 -23.79
N SER A 144 2.84 17.60 -23.29
CA SER A 144 1.49 17.65 -23.90
C SER A 144 1.49 18.30 -25.28
N GLY A 145 2.40 19.27 -25.48
CA GLY A 145 2.58 19.94 -26.76
C GLY A 145 3.15 19.00 -27.81
N ILE A 146 4.14 18.16 -27.46
CA ILE A 146 4.92 17.42 -28.46
C ILE A 146 4.10 16.41 -29.26
N SER A 147 3.18 15.65 -28.66
CA SER A 147 2.35 14.72 -29.44
C SER A 147 1.39 15.45 -30.40
N THR A 148 0.88 16.61 -29.97
CA THR A 148 -0.04 17.42 -30.76
C THR A 148 0.70 18.14 -31.89
N LEU A 149 1.83 18.78 -31.57
CA LEU A 149 2.78 19.36 -32.52
C LEU A 149 3.27 18.33 -33.53
N ALA A 150 3.53 17.10 -33.07
CA ALA A 150 3.96 16.01 -33.92
C ALA A 150 2.86 15.63 -34.93
N SER A 151 1.62 15.46 -34.46
CA SER A 151 0.47 15.23 -35.34
C SER A 151 0.24 16.39 -36.33
N GLU A 152 0.28 17.63 -35.85
CA GLU A 152 0.12 18.82 -36.71
C GLU A 152 1.25 18.93 -37.74
N ALA A 153 2.49 18.62 -37.36
CA ALA A 153 3.63 18.58 -38.27
C ALA A 153 3.47 17.47 -39.32
N ALA A 154 2.93 16.30 -38.94
CA ALA A 154 2.64 15.22 -39.88
C ALA A 154 1.57 15.64 -40.91
N ASP A 155 0.50 16.29 -40.45
CA ASP A 155 -0.56 16.81 -41.33
C ASP A 155 -0.03 17.90 -42.27
N LEU A 156 0.77 18.84 -41.75
CA LEU A 156 1.42 19.88 -42.55
C LEU A 156 2.35 19.27 -43.62
N VAL A 157 3.09 18.23 -43.28
CA VAL A 157 3.99 17.53 -44.21
C VAL A 157 3.19 16.75 -45.26
N GLN A 158 2.08 16.13 -44.88
CA GLN A 158 1.19 15.46 -45.83
C GLN A 158 0.58 16.45 -46.82
N MET A 159 0.07 17.59 -46.34
CA MET A 159 -0.41 18.67 -47.21
C MET A 159 0.71 19.22 -48.12
N PHE A 160 1.93 19.35 -47.59
CA PHE A 160 3.07 19.80 -48.38
C PHE A 160 3.43 18.80 -49.49
N VAL A 161 3.43 17.49 -49.19
CA VAL A 161 3.62 16.42 -50.18
C VAL A 161 2.55 16.48 -51.27
N GLU A 162 1.29 16.65 -50.90
CA GLU A 162 0.19 16.80 -51.87
C GLU A 162 0.37 18.02 -52.77
N SER A 163 0.77 19.15 -52.20
CA SER A 163 1.07 20.37 -52.97
C SER A 163 2.24 20.17 -53.94
N ILE A 164 3.27 19.40 -53.56
CA ILE A 164 4.40 19.07 -54.42
C ILE A 164 3.99 18.13 -55.56
N ILE A 165 3.12 17.15 -55.29
CA ILE A 165 2.56 16.28 -56.33
C ILE A 165 1.77 17.12 -57.35
N ALA A 166 0.94 18.05 -56.89
CA ALA A 166 0.22 18.97 -57.77
C ALA A 166 1.17 19.86 -58.60
N MET A 167 2.27 20.34 -58.00
CA MET A 167 3.31 21.11 -58.70
C MET A 167 4.05 20.29 -59.76
N ARG A 168 4.29 19.00 -59.49
CA ARG A 168 4.86 18.06 -60.47
C ARG A 168 3.92 17.89 -61.65
N ASP A 169 2.63 17.70 -61.41
CA ASP A 169 1.65 17.54 -62.48
C ASP A 169 1.57 18.80 -63.35
N GLY A 170 1.57 20.00 -62.74
CA GLY A 170 1.66 21.26 -63.47
C GLY A 170 2.98 21.46 -64.23
N SER A 171 4.09 20.93 -63.70
CA SER A 171 5.39 20.95 -64.41
C SER A 171 5.40 20.04 -65.62
N VAL A 172 4.74 18.88 -65.55
CA VAL A 172 4.56 17.96 -66.70
C VAL A 172 3.70 18.63 -67.77
N GLU A 173 2.59 19.25 -67.38
CA GLU A 173 1.73 20.01 -68.31
C GLU A 173 2.50 21.15 -69.00
N MET A 174 3.35 21.88 -68.25
CA MET A 174 4.19 22.94 -68.82
C MET A 174 5.21 22.41 -69.85
N VAL A 175 5.75 21.20 -69.64
CA VAL A 175 6.62 20.54 -70.63
C VAL A 175 5.84 20.21 -71.91
N ASP A 176 4.60 19.74 -71.80
CA ASP A 176 3.74 19.47 -72.97
C ASP A 176 3.44 20.75 -73.76
N VAL A 177 3.15 21.87 -73.08
CA VAL A 177 2.99 23.19 -73.71
C VAL A 177 4.26 23.61 -74.45
N PHE A 178 5.45 23.38 -73.87
CA PHE A 178 6.72 23.67 -74.56
C PHE A 178 6.92 22.83 -75.82
N ILE A 179 6.50 21.55 -75.81
CA ILE A 179 6.55 20.68 -76.98
C ILE A 179 5.64 21.22 -78.08
N GLU A 180 4.42 21.63 -77.74
CA GLU A 180 3.47 22.22 -78.69
C GLU A 180 4.02 23.52 -79.30
N MET A 181 4.52 24.44 -78.47
CA MET A 181 5.10 25.70 -78.94
C MET A 181 6.32 25.48 -79.84
N LYS A 182 7.14 24.45 -79.57
CA LYS A 182 8.24 24.05 -80.46
C LYS A 182 7.73 23.61 -81.85
N GLY A 183 6.60 22.91 -81.90
CA GLY A 183 5.91 22.59 -83.15
C GLY A 183 5.43 23.83 -83.91
N GLN A 184 4.88 24.82 -83.19
CA GLN A 184 4.46 26.09 -83.79
C GLN A 184 5.66 26.88 -84.36
N ILE A 185 6.78 26.96 -83.63
CA ILE A 185 8.02 27.59 -84.11
C ILE A 185 8.52 26.92 -85.40
N SER A 186 8.53 25.59 -85.46
CA SER A 186 8.94 24.86 -86.67
C SER A 186 8.02 25.16 -87.87
N THR A 187 6.73 25.39 -87.62
CA THR A 187 5.77 25.77 -88.67
C THR A 187 6.09 27.16 -89.20
N VAL A 188 6.42 28.11 -88.34
CA VAL A 188 6.82 29.46 -88.76
C VAL A 188 8.15 29.44 -89.53
N GLU A 189 9.13 28.62 -89.12
CA GLU A 189 10.38 28.43 -89.86
C GLU A 189 10.12 27.96 -91.32
N LYS A 190 9.15 27.07 -91.54
CA LYS A 190 8.73 26.63 -92.88
C LYS A 190 8.12 27.77 -93.69
N MET A 191 7.20 28.55 -93.09
CA MET A 191 6.60 29.71 -93.77
C MET A 191 7.64 30.75 -94.18
N LEU A 192 8.64 31.02 -93.32
CA LEU A 192 9.75 31.92 -93.67
C LEU A 192 10.59 31.37 -94.83
N GLY A 193 10.77 30.04 -94.90
CA GLY A 193 11.42 29.39 -96.05
C GLY A 193 10.64 29.56 -97.36
N GLU A 194 9.31 29.48 -97.31
CA GLU A 194 8.45 29.75 -98.48
C GLU A 194 8.53 31.22 -98.90
N ILE A 195 8.55 32.16 -97.95
CA ILE A 195 8.72 33.60 -98.23
C ILE A 195 10.05 33.89 -98.92
N ASP A 196 11.16 33.31 -98.44
CA ASP A 196 12.46 33.43 -99.11
C ASP A 196 12.41 32.92 -100.55
N GLY A 197 11.68 31.82 -100.78
CA GLY A 197 11.44 31.25 -102.11
C GLY A 197 10.66 32.20 -103.02
N ILE A 198 9.54 32.73 -102.55
CA ILE A 198 8.70 33.70 -103.28
C ILE A 198 9.49 34.97 -103.59
N SER A 199 10.23 35.49 -102.61
CA SER A 199 11.04 36.69 -102.74
C SER A 199 12.18 36.49 -103.74
N SER A 200 12.86 35.33 -103.70
CA SER A 200 13.89 34.98 -104.69
C SER A 200 13.33 34.84 -106.11
N GLN A 201 12.15 34.23 -106.27
CA GLN A 201 11.44 34.17 -107.55
C GLN A 201 11.05 35.56 -108.04
N THR A 202 10.56 36.42 -107.14
CA THR A 202 10.17 37.81 -107.45
C THR A 202 11.38 38.63 -107.89
N ASN A 203 12.53 38.46 -107.22
CA ASN A 203 13.81 39.07 -107.58
C ASN A 203 14.26 38.63 -108.99
N LEU A 204 14.12 37.35 -109.33
CA LEU A 204 14.44 36.82 -110.66
C LEU A 204 13.48 37.36 -111.74
N LEU A 205 12.18 37.42 -111.45
CA LEU A 205 11.18 38.01 -112.35
C LEU A 205 11.44 39.49 -112.60
N ALA A 206 11.75 40.24 -111.54
CA ALA A 206 12.10 41.65 -111.61
C ALA A 206 13.39 41.88 -112.42
N LEU A 207 14.40 41.04 -112.23
CA LEU A 207 15.63 41.08 -113.03
C LEU A 207 15.34 40.82 -114.52
N ASN A 208 14.53 39.79 -114.83
CA ASN A 208 14.13 39.51 -116.21
C ASN A 208 13.34 40.68 -116.84
N ALA A 209 12.45 41.31 -116.06
CA ALA A 209 11.69 42.48 -116.49
C ALA A 209 12.59 43.71 -116.72
N ALA A 210 13.59 43.93 -115.87
CA ALA A 210 14.57 45.00 -116.03
C ALA A 210 15.41 44.80 -117.31
N ILE A 211 15.81 43.55 -117.59
CA ILE A 211 16.53 43.19 -118.83
C ILE A 211 15.67 43.48 -120.06
N GLU A 212 14.39 43.07 -120.06
CA GLU A 212 13.51 43.28 -121.21
C GLU A 212 13.13 44.77 -121.39
N ALA A 213 12.98 45.50 -120.29
CA ALA A 213 12.78 46.95 -120.31
C ALA A 213 13.99 47.69 -120.92
N ALA A 214 15.22 47.27 -120.58
CA ALA A 214 16.43 47.79 -121.21
C ALA A 214 16.49 47.46 -122.71
N ARG A 215 16.00 46.28 -123.11
CA ARG A 215 15.95 45.82 -124.50
C ARG A 215 14.97 46.62 -125.36
N ALA A 216 13.89 47.12 -124.77
CA ALA A 216 12.90 47.98 -125.42
C ALA A 216 13.34 49.46 -125.58
N GLY A 217 14.49 49.85 -125.04
CA GLY A 217 15.05 51.21 -125.17
C GLY A 217 14.17 52.29 -124.53
N GLU A 218 13.94 53.40 -125.24
CA GLU A 218 13.13 54.53 -124.74
C GLU A 218 11.68 54.14 -124.38
N ALA A 219 11.08 53.18 -125.10
CA ALA A 219 9.72 52.70 -124.82
C ALA A 219 9.63 51.90 -123.50
N GLY A 220 10.75 51.39 -122.99
CA GLY A 220 10.83 50.57 -121.77
C GLY A 220 11.13 51.33 -120.49
N ARG A 221 11.42 52.64 -120.52
CA ARG A 221 11.87 53.41 -119.33
C ARG A 221 10.92 53.30 -118.12
N GLY A 222 9.60 53.34 -118.35
CA GLY A 222 8.62 53.20 -117.28
C GLY A 222 8.65 51.81 -116.63
N PHE A 223 8.82 50.76 -117.43
CA PHE A 223 8.92 49.38 -116.95
C PHE A 223 10.23 49.12 -116.19
N ALA A 224 11.33 49.75 -116.59
CA ALA A 224 12.62 49.64 -115.91
C ALA A 224 12.52 50.15 -114.45
N VAL A 225 11.87 51.30 -114.23
CA VAL A 225 11.67 51.85 -112.88
C VAL A 225 10.83 50.91 -112.01
N VAL A 226 9.74 50.35 -112.56
CA VAL A 226 8.91 49.38 -111.83
C VAL A 226 9.70 48.10 -111.51
N ALA A 227 10.49 47.60 -112.46
CA ALA A 227 11.29 46.40 -112.26
C ALA A 227 12.35 46.60 -111.16
N ASP A 228 13.03 47.74 -111.11
CA ASP A 228 13.99 48.06 -110.04
C ASP A 228 13.32 48.19 -108.67
N GLU A 229 12.12 48.79 -108.59
CA GLU A 229 11.37 48.89 -107.33
C GLU A 229 10.93 47.51 -106.83
N VAL A 230 10.42 46.64 -107.72
CA VAL A 230 10.06 45.26 -107.37
C VAL A 230 11.28 44.46 -106.92
N ARG A 231 12.43 44.65 -107.59
CA ARG A 231 13.70 44.04 -107.19
C ARG A 231 14.13 44.52 -105.80
N ALA A 232 14.11 45.82 -105.54
CA ALA A 232 14.44 46.38 -104.23
C ALA A 232 13.51 45.85 -103.12
N LEU A 233 12.20 45.77 -103.39
CA LEU A 233 11.22 45.23 -102.45
C LEU A 233 11.49 43.75 -102.12
N SER A 234 11.84 42.93 -103.12
CA SER A 234 12.20 41.53 -102.90
C SER A 234 13.45 41.38 -102.02
N LEU A 235 14.52 42.14 -102.29
CA LEU A 235 15.72 42.12 -101.46
C LEU A 235 15.42 42.55 -100.02
N ARG A 236 14.59 43.57 -99.82
CA ARG A 236 14.15 44.02 -98.49
C ARG A 236 13.31 42.96 -97.77
N SER A 237 12.50 42.20 -98.51
CA SER A 237 11.70 41.09 -97.96
C SER A 237 12.56 39.92 -97.50
N ASN A 238 13.65 39.60 -98.22
CA ASN A 238 14.64 38.61 -97.79
C ASN A 238 15.37 39.04 -96.51
N GLU A 239 15.80 40.31 -96.46
CA GLU A 239 16.46 40.85 -95.27
C GLU A 239 15.54 40.80 -94.04
N PHE A 240 14.28 41.21 -94.20
CA PHE A 240 13.28 41.13 -93.12
C PHE A 240 13.00 39.68 -92.68
N SER A 241 12.90 38.75 -93.63
CA SER A 241 12.71 37.32 -93.33
C SER A 241 13.90 36.72 -92.56
N SER A 242 15.13 37.15 -92.89
CA SER A 242 16.35 36.78 -92.16
C SER A 242 16.37 37.31 -90.71
N GLN A 243 15.94 38.56 -90.52
CA GLN A 243 15.80 39.15 -89.18
C GLN A 243 14.77 38.39 -88.34
N ILE A 244 13.60 38.07 -88.91
CA ILE A 244 12.57 37.26 -88.22
C ILE A 244 13.13 35.89 -87.84
N ARG A 245 13.84 35.21 -88.76
CA ARG A 245 14.45 33.90 -88.50
C ARG A 245 15.46 33.94 -87.35
N THR A 246 16.23 35.03 -87.25
CA THR A 246 17.18 35.25 -86.15
C THR A 246 16.47 35.39 -84.80
N GLU A 247 15.40 36.18 -84.73
CA GLU A 247 14.62 36.33 -83.50
C GLU A 247 13.90 35.03 -83.11
N TYR A 248 13.32 34.30 -84.08
CA TYR A 248 12.71 32.99 -83.82
C TYR A 248 13.72 31.95 -83.31
N ALA A 249 14.95 31.95 -83.83
CA ALA A 249 16.01 31.07 -83.33
C ALA A 249 16.36 31.37 -81.86
N LYS A 250 16.36 32.66 -81.46
CA LYS A 250 16.53 33.04 -80.05
C LYS A 250 15.36 32.53 -79.20
N THR A 251 14.11 32.75 -79.64
CA THR A 251 12.92 32.25 -78.94
C THR A 251 12.98 30.73 -78.74
N ARG A 252 13.33 29.98 -79.79
CA ARG A 252 13.50 28.52 -79.72
C ARG A 252 14.53 28.10 -78.66
N ASN A 253 15.70 28.74 -78.65
CA ASN A 253 16.72 28.45 -77.64
C ASN A 253 16.23 28.77 -76.22
N SER A 254 15.52 29.88 -76.02
CA SER A 254 14.93 30.22 -74.72
C SER A 254 13.88 29.20 -74.28
N MET A 255 13.06 28.66 -75.19
CA MET A 255 12.11 27.61 -74.86
C MET A 255 12.80 26.29 -74.48
N ASP A 256 13.81 25.86 -75.23
CA ASP A 256 14.56 24.63 -74.92
C ASP A 256 15.25 24.76 -73.55
N GLN A 257 15.79 25.93 -73.21
CA GLN A 257 16.36 26.20 -71.87
C GLN A 257 15.28 26.18 -70.77
N ALA A 258 14.12 26.80 -71.00
CA ALA A 258 13.03 26.83 -70.04
C ALA A 258 12.49 25.42 -69.73
N SER A 259 12.32 24.57 -70.76
CA SER A 259 11.90 23.18 -70.61
C SER A 259 12.85 22.37 -69.72
N VAL A 260 14.17 22.52 -69.94
CA VAL A 260 15.20 21.84 -69.11
C VAL A 260 15.16 22.33 -67.66
N ILE A 261 14.98 23.64 -67.43
CA ILE A 261 14.90 24.20 -66.07
C ILE A 261 13.69 23.65 -65.32
N VAL A 262 12.51 23.65 -65.96
CA VAL A 262 11.27 23.14 -65.35
C VAL A 262 11.38 21.66 -65.01
N ALA A 263 11.89 20.84 -65.93
CA ALA A 263 12.09 19.40 -65.70
C ALA A 263 13.04 19.12 -64.52
N ARG A 264 14.11 19.93 -64.40
CA ARG A 264 15.08 19.81 -63.30
C ARG A 264 14.51 20.27 -61.96
N MET A 265 13.72 21.35 -61.93
CA MET A 265 13.06 21.82 -60.72
C MET A 265 12.09 20.76 -60.17
N ALA A 266 11.22 20.23 -61.03
CA ALA A 266 10.27 19.19 -60.63
C ALA A 266 10.95 17.97 -59.99
N SER A 267 12.07 17.51 -60.57
CA SER A 267 12.82 16.37 -60.03
C SER A 267 13.45 16.67 -58.66
N ARG A 268 14.07 17.85 -58.50
CA ARG A 268 14.78 18.22 -57.27
C ARG A 268 13.81 18.48 -56.11
N ASP A 269 12.70 19.15 -56.37
CA ASP A 269 11.70 19.46 -55.35
C ASP A 269 11.02 18.18 -54.84
N MET A 270 10.82 17.20 -55.74
CA MET A 270 10.31 15.87 -55.38
C MET A 270 11.27 15.12 -54.44
N GLU A 271 12.56 15.07 -54.77
CA GLU A 271 13.57 14.37 -53.96
C GLU A 271 13.69 14.98 -52.56
N MET A 272 13.75 16.31 -52.47
CA MET A 272 13.82 17.01 -51.18
C MET A 272 12.58 16.73 -50.33
N THR A 273 11.39 16.76 -50.94
CA THR A 273 10.11 16.54 -50.24
C THR A 273 9.98 15.11 -49.72
N LEU A 274 10.37 14.11 -50.51
CA LEU A 274 10.34 12.71 -50.10
C LEU A 274 11.28 12.47 -48.90
N ASN A 275 12.50 13.01 -48.95
CA ASN A 275 13.43 12.92 -47.83
C ASN A 275 12.90 13.62 -46.57
N SER A 276 12.26 14.79 -46.70
CA SER A 276 11.63 15.48 -45.58
C SER A 276 10.46 14.67 -44.99
N LYS A 277 9.64 14.02 -45.83
CA LYS A 277 8.57 13.13 -45.39
C LYS A 277 9.12 11.97 -44.57
N ASP A 278 10.16 11.29 -45.06
CA ASP A 278 10.76 10.15 -44.37
C ASP A 278 11.35 10.57 -43.02
N ARG A 279 12.02 11.74 -42.97
CA ARG A 279 12.57 12.28 -41.73
C ARG A 279 11.50 12.63 -40.70
N VAL A 280 10.38 13.19 -41.14
CA VAL A 280 9.25 13.48 -40.24
C VAL A 280 8.62 12.19 -39.73
N ALA A 281 8.44 11.18 -40.59
CA ALA A 281 7.93 9.87 -40.17
C ALA A 281 8.84 9.20 -39.11
N GLU A 282 10.16 9.31 -39.26
CA GLU A 282 11.13 8.82 -38.26
C GLU A 282 10.96 9.53 -36.91
N LEU A 283 10.86 10.86 -36.91
CA LEU A 283 10.64 11.65 -35.69
C LEU A 283 9.29 11.32 -35.04
N MET A 284 8.23 11.08 -35.82
CA MET A 284 6.93 10.66 -35.29
C MET A 284 7.01 9.31 -34.57
N GLN A 285 7.77 8.37 -35.13
CA GLN A 285 7.94 7.06 -34.52
C GLN A 285 8.72 7.18 -33.21
N GLU A 286 9.75 8.01 -33.15
CA GLU A 286 10.53 8.28 -31.94
C GLU A 286 9.66 8.90 -30.83
N VAL A 287 8.86 9.92 -31.16
CA VAL A 287 7.90 10.55 -30.22
C VAL A 287 6.89 9.53 -29.69
N THR A 288 6.35 8.69 -30.57
CA THR A 288 5.40 7.63 -30.19
C THR A 288 6.04 6.66 -29.20
N ASN A 289 7.26 6.19 -29.50
CA ASN A 289 8.00 5.27 -28.63
C ASN A 289 8.32 5.88 -27.26
N ILE A 290 8.66 7.18 -27.22
CA ILE A 290 8.89 7.92 -25.98
C ILE A 290 7.60 7.97 -25.15
N ASN A 291 6.48 8.34 -25.77
CA ASN A 291 5.19 8.43 -25.09
C ASN A 291 4.71 7.09 -24.53
N THR A 292 4.84 6.00 -25.31
CA THR A 292 4.47 4.66 -24.82
C THR A 292 5.38 4.23 -23.66
N GLY A 293 6.70 4.42 -23.80
CA GLY A 293 7.64 4.09 -22.72
C GLY A 293 7.39 4.90 -21.45
N MET A 294 7.02 6.17 -21.59
CA MET A 294 6.67 7.02 -20.45
C MET A 294 5.38 6.58 -19.77
N ALA A 295 4.36 6.18 -20.55
CA ALA A 295 3.11 5.66 -20.00
C ALA A 295 3.32 4.36 -19.20
N ASP A 296 4.18 3.45 -19.70
CA ASP A 296 4.54 2.22 -19.00
C ASP A 296 5.27 2.50 -17.69
N GLN A 297 6.25 3.42 -17.70
CA GLN A 297 6.96 3.83 -16.47
C GLN A 297 6.03 4.50 -15.45
N LEU A 298 5.07 5.33 -15.90
CA LEU A 298 4.08 5.94 -15.00
C LEU A 298 3.17 4.89 -14.36
N ARG A 299 2.82 3.83 -15.11
CA ARG A 299 2.05 2.70 -14.58
C ARG A 299 2.83 1.97 -13.50
N GLU A 300 4.11 1.69 -13.75
CA GLU A 300 5.00 1.04 -12.78
C GLU A 300 5.14 1.87 -11.47
N VAL A 301 5.27 3.20 -11.59
CA VAL A 301 5.28 4.10 -10.42
C VAL A 301 3.95 4.08 -9.65
N SER A 302 2.82 3.94 -10.35
CA SER A 302 1.50 3.83 -9.72
C SER A 302 1.36 2.51 -8.97
N ASP A 303 1.74 1.39 -9.57
CA ASP A 303 1.69 0.06 -8.95
C ASP A 303 2.57 0.03 -7.69
N MET A 304 3.77 0.63 -7.75
CA MET A 304 4.66 0.76 -6.60
C MET A 304 4.07 1.62 -5.47
N SER A 305 3.30 2.65 -5.82
CA SER A 305 2.62 3.49 -4.83
C SER A 305 1.52 2.71 -4.10
N GLU A 306 0.84 1.79 -4.79
CA GLU A 306 -0.15 0.90 -4.19
C GLU A 306 0.51 -0.09 -3.22
N GLU A 307 1.63 -0.70 -3.62
CA GLU A 307 2.39 -1.60 -2.74
C GLU A 307 2.95 -0.88 -1.50
N ILE A 308 3.44 0.36 -1.66
CA ILE A 308 3.83 1.22 -0.54
C ILE A 308 2.62 1.44 0.39
N GLY A 309 1.44 1.73 -0.16
CA GLY A 309 0.21 1.88 0.61
C GLY A 309 -0.14 0.62 1.42
N GLN A 310 0.00 -0.57 0.82
CA GLN A 310 -0.21 -1.85 1.50
C GLN A 310 0.81 -2.06 2.64
N ASN A 311 2.09 -1.77 2.39
CA ASN A 311 3.12 -1.86 3.42
C ASN A 311 2.84 -0.90 4.58
N VAL A 312 2.44 0.35 4.32
CA VAL A 312 2.00 1.29 5.36
C VAL A 312 0.83 0.72 6.16
N ALA A 313 -0.19 0.15 5.51
CA ALA A 313 -1.33 -0.46 6.19
C ALA A 313 -0.90 -1.61 7.12
N ILE A 314 0.02 -2.47 6.69
CA ILE A 314 0.60 -3.54 7.52
C ILE A 314 1.35 -2.96 8.72
N ALA A 315 2.14 -1.90 8.52
CA ALA A 315 2.85 -1.25 9.62
C ALA A 315 1.89 -0.65 10.65
N VAL A 316 0.85 0.05 10.19
CA VAL A 316 -0.17 0.65 11.06
C VAL A 316 -0.92 -0.41 11.87
N ARG A 317 -1.32 -1.52 11.25
CA ARG A 317 -1.92 -2.66 11.96
C ARG A 317 -0.94 -3.23 12.98
N SER A 318 0.31 -3.44 12.58
CA SER A 318 1.34 -4.00 13.46
C SER A 318 1.59 -3.11 14.68
N LEU A 319 1.46 -1.78 14.57
CA LEU A 319 1.59 -0.85 15.70
C LEU A 319 0.49 -1.00 16.76
N GLN A 320 -0.68 -1.58 16.42
CA GLN A 320 -1.77 -1.80 17.38
C GLN A 320 -1.39 -2.81 18.48
N PHE A 321 -0.29 -3.57 18.30
CA PHE A 321 0.20 -4.52 19.31
C PHE A 321 0.50 -3.85 20.66
N GLU A 322 0.90 -2.58 20.66
CA GLU A 322 1.24 -1.86 21.88
C GLU A 322 0.03 -1.78 22.81
N ASP A 323 -1.14 -1.45 22.26
CA ASP A 323 -2.37 -1.35 23.04
C ASP A 323 -2.83 -2.72 23.54
N MET A 324 -2.81 -3.75 22.68
CA MET A 324 -3.13 -5.12 23.07
C MET A 324 -2.19 -5.64 24.17
N THR A 325 -0.89 -5.40 24.03
CA THR A 325 0.13 -5.79 25.02
C THR A 325 -0.11 -5.06 26.34
N ARG A 326 -0.41 -3.75 26.29
CA ARG A 326 -0.71 -2.95 27.48
C ARG A 326 -1.94 -3.50 28.22
N GLN A 327 -3.00 -3.87 27.50
CA GLN A 327 -4.21 -4.44 28.09
C GLN A 327 -3.92 -5.80 28.75
N LEU A 328 -3.18 -6.70 28.09
CA LEU A 328 -2.79 -7.98 28.67
C LEU A 328 -1.91 -7.82 29.92
N VAL A 329 -0.95 -6.90 29.88
CA VAL A 329 -0.06 -6.63 31.02
C VAL A 329 -0.83 -6.02 32.20
N ASP A 330 -1.78 -5.12 31.95
CA ASP A 330 -2.65 -4.58 33.02
C ASP A 330 -3.54 -5.67 33.62
N HIS A 331 -4.02 -6.61 32.81
CA HIS A 331 -4.80 -7.76 33.26
C HIS A 331 -3.98 -8.72 34.12
N MET A 332 -2.79 -9.11 33.65
CA MET A 332 -1.84 -9.93 34.42
C MET A 332 -1.49 -9.25 35.76
N ARG A 333 -1.29 -7.93 35.75
CA ARG A 333 -1.02 -7.15 36.96
C ARG A 333 -2.19 -7.21 37.95
N LYS A 334 -3.42 -7.04 37.50
CA LYS A 334 -4.63 -7.17 38.34
C LYS A 334 -4.75 -8.57 38.93
N ARG A 335 -4.49 -9.61 38.13
CA ARG A 335 -4.49 -11.01 38.57
C ARG A 335 -3.44 -11.25 39.66
N LEU A 336 -2.20 -10.78 39.45
CA LEU A 336 -1.13 -10.87 40.44
C LEU A 336 -1.43 -10.09 41.73
N GLN A 337 -2.10 -8.94 41.63
CA GLN A 337 -2.50 -8.16 42.79
C GLN A 337 -3.56 -8.90 43.63
N ALA A 338 -4.62 -9.40 42.99
CA ALA A 338 -5.64 -10.20 43.67
C ALA A 338 -5.03 -11.45 44.34
N PHE A 339 -4.06 -12.07 43.66
CA PHE A 339 -3.30 -13.18 44.20
C PHE A 339 -2.48 -12.81 45.44
N HIS A 340 -1.81 -11.66 45.42
CA HIS A 340 -1.04 -11.18 46.57
C HIS A 340 -1.94 -10.86 47.77
N GLU A 341 -3.08 -10.18 47.54
CA GLU A 341 -4.08 -9.89 48.57
C GLU A 341 -4.68 -11.17 49.17
N PHE A 342 -4.86 -12.21 48.34
CA PHE A 342 -5.29 -13.52 48.79
C PHE A 342 -4.24 -14.22 49.67
N LEU A 343 -2.97 -14.22 49.27
CA LEU A 343 -1.90 -14.82 50.09
C LEU A 343 -1.72 -14.11 51.44
N ASP A 344 -1.79 -12.78 51.46
CA ASP A 344 -1.70 -11.99 52.70
C ASP A 344 -2.85 -12.31 53.66
N THR A 345 -4.07 -12.50 53.14
CA THR A 345 -5.23 -12.89 53.96
C THR A 345 -5.12 -14.32 54.50
N VAL A 346 -4.57 -15.26 53.72
CA VAL A 346 -4.29 -16.63 54.16
C VAL A 346 -3.20 -16.66 55.25
N ASP A 347 -2.12 -15.90 55.10
CA ASP A 347 -1.03 -15.86 56.08
C ASP A 347 -1.50 -15.25 57.41
N GLY A 348 -2.31 -14.18 57.35
CA GLY A 348 -2.96 -13.58 58.52
C GLY A 348 -3.90 -14.55 59.25
N LEU A 349 -4.65 -15.37 58.50
CA LEU A 349 -5.53 -16.40 59.05
C LEU A 349 -4.72 -17.55 59.70
N HIS A 350 -3.63 -17.98 59.07
CA HIS A 350 -2.74 -19.01 59.60
C HIS A 350 -2.08 -18.58 60.93
N LEU A 351 -1.65 -17.31 61.03
CA LEU A 351 -1.12 -16.76 62.29
C LEU A 351 -2.18 -16.70 63.41
N SER A 352 -3.43 -16.41 63.04
CA SER A 352 -4.57 -16.37 63.96
C SER A 352 -4.97 -17.77 64.45
N LEU A 353 -4.83 -18.79 63.60
CA LEU A 353 -5.01 -20.20 63.95
C LEU A 353 -3.96 -20.70 64.96
N LEU A 354 -2.71 -20.26 64.83
CA LEU A 354 -1.61 -20.66 65.74
C LEU A 354 -1.70 -20.03 67.14
N SER A 355 -2.39 -18.90 67.27
CA SER A 355 -2.51 -18.12 68.51
C SER A 355 -3.86 -18.29 69.23
N ALA A 356 -4.75 -19.13 68.72
CA ALA A 356 -6.10 -19.32 69.25
C ALA A 356 -6.12 -20.18 70.52
N ASP A 357 -6.25 -19.54 71.69
CA ASP A 357 -6.32 -20.22 73.00
C ASP A 357 -7.65 -19.95 73.76
N SER A 358 -8.64 -19.30 73.12
CA SER A 358 -9.92 -18.96 73.78
C SER A 358 -11.15 -19.09 72.88
N ALA A 359 -12.29 -19.44 73.48
CA ALA A 359 -13.59 -19.63 72.83
C ALA A 359 -14.16 -18.36 72.13
N GLY A 360 -13.59 -17.18 72.37
CA GLY A 360 -13.94 -15.94 71.66
C GLY A 360 -13.26 -15.80 70.29
N VAL A 361 -12.06 -16.37 70.15
CA VAL A 361 -11.28 -16.37 68.90
C VAL A 361 -11.91 -17.33 67.87
N GLU A 362 -12.57 -18.37 68.33
CA GLU A 362 -13.22 -19.40 67.50
C GLU A 362 -14.29 -18.85 66.54
N ARG A 363 -15.19 -17.97 67.03
CA ARG A 363 -16.21 -17.33 66.16
C ARG A 363 -15.59 -16.36 65.17
N GLN A 364 -14.64 -15.56 65.62
CA GLN A 364 -13.95 -14.58 64.78
C GLN A 364 -13.18 -15.27 63.64
N LEU A 365 -12.55 -16.41 63.95
CA LEU A 365 -11.82 -17.19 62.96
C LEU A 365 -12.75 -17.86 61.94
N GLN A 366 -13.95 -18.28 62.37
CA GLN A 366 -14.97 -18.83 61.47
C GLN A 366 -15.54 -17.77 60.53
N GLU A 367 -15.76 -16.54 61.01
CA GLU A 367 -16.15 -15.40 60.18
C GLU A 367 -15.05 -15.05 59.17
N GLN A 368 -13.78 -15.06 59.58
CA GLN A 368 -12.65 -14.82 58.67
C GLN A 368 -12.53 -15.88 57.58
N ILE A 369 -12.72 -17.17 57.89
CA ILE A 369 -12.72 -18.26 56.90
C ILE A 369 -13.89 -18.11 55.92
N ALA A 370 -15.06 -17.71 56.39
CA ALA A 370 -16.23 -17.48 55.52
C ALA A 370 -16.03 -16.27 54.61
N GLN A 371 -15.42 -15.19 55.12
CA GLN A 371 -15.14 -13.99 54.34
C GLN A 371 -14.03 -14.23 53.29
N LEU A 372 -13.04 -15.06 53.63
CA LEU A 372 -11.98 -15.46 52.70
C LEU A 372 -12.54 -16.30 51.54
N HIS A 373 -13.53 -17.18 51.80
CA HIS A 373 -14.25 -17.89 50.74
C HIS A 373 -14.95 -16.95 49.75
N VAL A 374 -15.69 -15.95 50.26
CA VAL A 374 -16.45 -15.02 49.40
C VAL A 374 -15.50 -14.15 48.57
N ASN A 375 -14.47 -13.58 49.20
CA ASN A 375 -13.51 -12.73 48.49
C ASN A 375 -12.73 -13.50 47.42
N PHE A 376 -12.43 -14.78 47.68
CA PHE A 376 -11.76 -15.64 46.73
C PHE A 376 -12.65 -15.97 45.53
N ASP A 377 -13.90 -16.39 45.76
CA ASP A 377 -14.84 -16.70 44.68
C ASP A 377 -15.12 -15.45 43.80
N GLU A 378 -15.28 -14.25 44.41
CA GLU A 378 -15.44 -12.99 43.67
C GLU A 378 -14.20 -12.61 42.85
N SER A 379 -13.00 -12.82 43.39
CA SER A 379 -11.75 -12.53 42.69
C SER A 379 -11.55 -13.44 41.48
N VAL A 380 -11.88 -14.73 41.61
CA VAL A 380 -11.82 -15.70 40.52
C VAL A 380 -12.79 -15.32 39.39
N GLU A 381 -14.04 -14.98 39.73
CA GLU A 381 -15.06 -14.62 38.73
C GLU A 381 -14.73 -13.33 37.96
N MET A 382 -14.13 -12.34 38.62
CA MET A 382 -13.66 -11.12 37.94
C MET A 382 -12.52 -11.38 36.96
N LEU A 383 -11.65 -12.36 37.25
CA LEU A 383 -10.42 -12.61 36.52
C LEU A 383 -10.55 -13.68 35.43
N GLU A 384 -11.67 -14.40 35.35
CA GLU A 384 -11.96 -15.36 34.27
C GLU A 384 -12.28 -14.68 32.92
N LYS A 385 -12.73 -13.42 32.93
CA LYS A 385 -13.09 -12.69 31.70
C LYS A 385 -11.84 -12.09 31.06
N SER A 386 -11.27 -12.78 30.07
CA SER A 386 -10.18 -12.21 29.25
C SER A 386 -10.62 -10.88 28.60
N PRO A 387 -9.82 -9.80 28.73
CA PRO A 387 -10.17 -8.50 28.17
C PRO A 387 -10.07 -8.46 26.63
N ILE A 388 -9.38 -9.41 26.01
CA ILE A 388 -9.16 -9.44 24.56
C ILE A 388 -9.77 -10.72 23.99
N HIS A 389 -10.80 -10.56 23.15
CA HIS A 389 -11.40 -11.66 22.38
C HIS A 389 -10.67 -11.95 21.05
N GLN A 390 -9.88 -10.99 20.55
CA GLN A 390 -9.12 -11.12 19.31
C GLN A 390 -7.81 -11.89 19.55
N HIS A 391 -7.67 -13.05 18.92
CA HIS A 391 -6.45 -13.86 18.97
C HIS A 391 -5.41 -13.41 17.94
N ASN A 392 -5.79 -12.58 16.97
CA ASN A 392 -4.92 -12.17 15.87
C ASN A 392 -5.21 -10.73 15.41
N MET A 393 -4.18 -10.05 14.93
CA MET A 393 -4.19 -8.67 14.43
C MET A 393 -5.10 -8.47 13.21
N ASP A 394 -5.39 -9.53 12.46
CA ASP A 394 -6.17 -9.49 11.23
C ASP A 394 -7.67 -9.24 11.43
N GLU A 395 -8.19 -9.38 12.66
CA GLU A 395 -9.63 -9.20 12.95
C GLU A 395 -10.04 -7.74 13.17
N SER A 396 -9.10 -6.80 13.18
CA SER A 396 -9.42 -5.37 13.13
C SER A 396 -9.48 -4.89 11.68
N GLU A 397 -10.70 -4.69 11.17
CA GLU A 397 -10.92 -3.86 9.99
C GLU A 397 -10.36 -2.46 10.30
N VAL A 398 -9.23 -2.14 9.69
CA VAL A 398 -8.71 -0.78 9.70
C VAL A 398 -9.62 0.01 8.76
N GLU A 399 -10.61 0.72 9.31
CA GLU A 399 -11.26 1.83 8.61
C GLU A 399 -10.19 2.91 8.37
N LEU A 400 -9.54 2.86 7.21
CA LEU A 400 -8.76 3.97 6.69
C LEU A 400 -9.73 5.07 6.24
N PHE A 401 -9.65 6.22 6.89
CA PHE A 401 -10.35 7.45 6.51
C PHE A 401 -9.98 7.95 5.12
#